data_AF-A0A969PJ56-F1
#
_entry.id   AF-A0A969PJ56-F1
#
_cell.length_a   1.000
_cell.length_b   1.000
_cell.length_c   1.000
_cell.angle_alpha   90.00
_cell.angle_beta   90.00
_cell.angle_gamma   90.00
#
_symmetry.space_group_name_H-M   'P 1'
#
loop_
_entity.id
_entity.type
_entity.pdbx_description
1 polymer ?
#
loop_
_entity_poly.entity_id
_entity_poly.type
_entity_poly.pdbx_seq_one_letter_code
_entity_poly.pdbx_strand_id
1 'polypeptide(L)'
;MTNQMLENAEKIRENLRFIADYTYTILLKIVLINSSQNLAITEKMQELCSFVENQFDLLLGREHAIAAYYFSKQLPSKFIPFKVKDISFEEVCRRLDSTARDFCLLRLPETLLFAGNEQATRLGFPCSAENAIRKIGRLITIKNAISLSDNYLPTEIEIDIETLQQELGEEVIETLQNQQQRLNNIRLQAQVEQKRIPISHEQLQELIAELEKQVQPFCKE
;
A
#
# COMPACT_ATOMS: atom_id res chain seq x y z
N MET A 1 -24.81 -2.12 25.80
CA MET A 1 -23.83 -1.96 24.71
C MET A 1 -23.58 -0.47 24.60
N THR A 2 -22.55 0.00 25.28
CA THR A 2 -22.35 1.38 25.76
C THR A 2 -21.68 2.25 24.69
N ASN A 3 -21.98 3.56 24.64
CA ASN A 3 -21.52 4.54 23.65
C ASN A 3 -20.03 4.43 23.27
N GLN A 4 -19.17 4.04 24.20
CA GLN A 4 -17.74 3.82 23.97
C GLN A 4 -17.42 2.72 22.95
N MET A 5 -18.29 1.69 22.82
CA MET A 5 -18.14 0.65 21.79
C MET A 5 -18.45 1.20 20.39
N LEU A 6 -19.41 2.13 20.28
CA LEU A 6 -19.77 2.76 19.02
C LEU A 6 -18.67 3.71 18.57
N GLU A 7 -18.16 4.55 19.48
CA GLU A 7 -17.05 5.47 19.23
C GLU A 7 -15.77 4.73 18.77
N ASN A 8 -15.44 3.62 19.42
CA ASN A 8 -14.27 2.81 19.01
C ASN A 8 -14.47 2.17 17.63
N ALA A 9 -15.66 1.66 17.33
CA ALA A 9 -15.96 1.08 16.04
C ALA A 9 -15.93 2.11 14.91
N GLU A 10 -16.43 3.32 15.15
CA GLU A 10 -16.35 4.45 14.22
C GLU A 10 -14.90 4.87 13.97
N LYS A 11 -14.08 4.99 15.01
CA LYS A 11 -12.66 5.31 14.89
C LYS A 11 -11.89 4.27 14.07
N ILE A 12 -12.15 2.97 14.30
CA ILE A 12 -11.55 1.89 13.49
C ILE A 12 -11.97 2.00 12.03
N ARG A 13 -13.26 2.26 11.78
CA ARG A 13 -13.81 2.39 10.44
C ARG A 13 -13.19 3.57 9.68
N GLU A 14 -13.07 4.73 10.33
CA GLU A 14 -12.44 5.92 9.77
C GLU A 14 -10.96 5.66 9.44
N ASN A 15 -10.22 5.03 10.35
CA ASN A 15 -8.82 4.67 10.11
C ASN A 15 -8.67 3.71 8.92
N LEU A 16 -9.52 2.67 8.83
CA LEU A 16 -9.48 1.74 7.71
C LEU A 16 -9.86 2.39 6.37
N ARG A 17 -10.77 3.36 6.39
CA ARG A 17 -11.11 4.15 5.20
C ARG A 17 -9.92 5.01 4.77
N PHE A 18 -9.29 5.71 5.72
CA PHE A 18 -8.10 6.50 5.46
C PHE A 18 -6.96 5.67 4.86
N ILE A 19 -6.71 4.48 5.42
CA ILE A 19 -5.71 3.53 4.91
C ILE A 19 -6.08 3.03 3.50
N ALA A 20 -7.36 2.78 3.22
CA ALA A 20 -7.80 2.38 1.89
C ALA A 20 -7.57 3.50 0.87
N ASP A 21 -7.97 4.73 1.20
CA ASP A 21 -7.77 5.91 0.34
C ASP A 21 -6.26 6.15 0.11
N TYR A 22 -5.44 5.99 1.15
CA TYR A 22 -3.98 6.05 1.05
C TYR A 22 -3.40 5.01 0.08
N THR A 23 -3.80 3.74 0.22
CA THR A 23 -3.36 2.68 -0.69
C THR A 23 -3.86 2.94 -2.11
N TYR A 24 -5.09 3.42 -2.28
CA TYR A 24 -5.63 3.80 -3.59
C TYR A 24 -4.76 4.84 -4.29
N THR A 25 -4.33 5.88 -3.58
CA THR A 25 -3.42 6.91 -4.10
C THR A 25 -2.09 6.32 -4.56
N ILE A 26 -1.53 5.37 -3.80
CA ILE A 26 -0.31 4.67 -4.19
C ILE A 26 -0.53 3.80 -5.44
N LEU A 27 -1.66 3.09 -5.52
CA LEU A 27 -2.00 2.27 -6.68
C LEU A 27 -2.17 3.12 -7.95
N LEU A 28 -2.79 4.30 -7.85
CA LEU A 28 -2.86 5.28 -8.94
C LEU A 28 -1.46 5.68 -9.40
N LYS A 29 -0.56 6.00 -8.45
CA LYS A 29 0.82 6.36 -8.79
C LYS A 29 1.59 5.20 -9.44
N ILE A 30 1.42 3.97 -8.96
CA ILE A 30 2.02 2.76 -9.58
C ILE A 30 1.57 2.62 -11.04
N VAL A 31 0.27 2.80 -11.31
CA VAL A 31 -0.29 2.75 -12.67
C VAL A 31 0.27 3.87 -13.53
N LEU A 32 0.36 5.09 -13.01
CA LEU A 32 0.94 6.24 -13.72
C LEU A 32 2.40 6.00 -14.10
N ILE A 33 3.24 5.59 -13.16
CA ILE A 33 4.66 5.29 -13.40
C ILE A 33 4.79 4.25 -14.52
N ASN A 34 3.99 3.19 -14.48
CA ASN A 34 4.07 2.14 -15.49
C ASN A 34 3.54 2.56 -16.86
N SER A 35 2.60 3.51 -16.92
CA SER A 35 1.94 3.94 -18.16
C SER A 35 2.63 5.13 -18.83
N SER A 36 3.28 5.99 -18.04
CA SER A 36 3.87 7.24 -18.52
C SER A 36 5.33 7.10 -18.97
N GLN A 37 6.06 6.11 -18.45
CA GLN A 37 7.51 6.04 -18.68
C GLN A 37 7.97 4.61 -18.95
N ASN A 38 8.89 4.47 -19.92
CA ASN A 38 9.57 3.21 -20.18
C ASN A 38 10.88 3.13 -19.38
N LEU A 39 10.75 3.15 -18.06
CA LEU A 39 11.86 3.05 -17.11
C LEU A 39 12.17 1.59 -16.74
N ALA A 40 13.40 1.35 -16.30
CA ALA A 40 13.78 0.11 -15.62
C ALA A 40 13.04 -0.03 -14.28
N ILE A 41 12.88 -1.25 -13.78
CA ILE A 41 12.14 -1.51 -12.53
C ILE A 41 12.72 -0.75 -11.33
N THR A 42 14.04 -0.66 -11.22
CA THR A 42 14.73 0.05 -10.13
C THR A 42 14.41 1.54 -10.13
N GLU A 43 14.34 2.15 -11.33
CA GLU A 43 13.98 3.56 -11.51
C GLU A 43 12.49 3.79 -11.22
N LYS A 44 11.59 2.90 -11.66
CA LYS A 44 10.15 2.96 -11.32
C LYS A 44 9.92 2.87 -9.82
N MET A 45 10.64 1.96 -9.15
CA MET A 45 10.59 1.82 -7.69
C MET A 45 11.16 3.06 -7.00
N GLN A 46 12.25 3.62 -7.49
CA GLN A 46 12.80 4.86 -6.95
C GLN A 46 11.82 6.03 -7.08
N GLU A 47 11.14 6.19 -8.22
CA GLU A 47 10.11 7.22 -8.40
C GLU A 47 8.97 7.04 -7.39
N LEU A 48 8.51 5.81 -7.19
CA LEU A 48 7.47 5.52 -6.21
C LEU A 48 7.91 5.84 -4.78
N CYS A 49 9.12 5.43 -4.39
CA CYS A 49 9.69 5.73 -3.09
C CYS A 49 9.79 7.24 -2.87
N SER A 50 10.32 7.98 -3.84
CA SER A 50 10.40 9.45 -3.77
C SER A 50 9.02 10.10 -3.68
N PHE A 51 8.03 9.61 -4.44
CA PHE A 51 6.66 10.12 -4.35
C PHE A 51 6.10 9.96 -2.95
N VAL A 52 6.21 8.76 -2.36
CA VAL A 52 5.70 8.55 -1.01
C VAL A 52 6.49 9.35 -0.01
N GLU A 53 7.81 9.31 0.00
CA GLU A 53 8.63 10.09 0.95
C GLU A 53 8.26 11.58 0.94
N ASN A 54 7.88 12.14 -0.22
CA ASN A 54 7.51 13.55 -0.35
C ASN A 54 6.05 13.86 -0.02
N GLN A 55 5.10 12.95 -0.33
CA GLN A 55 3.66 13.20 -0.17
C GLN A 55 3.11 12.61 1.12
N PHE A 56 3.79 11.63 1.68
CA PHE A 56 3.34 10.82 2.79
C PHE A 56 4.49 10.59 3.77
N ASP A 57 4.31 10.97 5.04
CA ASP A 57 5.26 10.73 6.14
C ASP A 57 5.40 9.23 6.54
N LEU A 58 5.25 8.34 5.56
CA LEU A 58 5.62 6.93 5.45
C LEU A 58 4.64 5.86 5.97
N LEU A 59 4.00 5.21 4.99
CA LEU A 59 3.39 3.89 5.06
C LEU A 59 3.71 3.08 3.78
N LEU A 60 4.98 3.04 3.36
CA LEU A 60 5.44 2.08 2.35
C LEU A 60 6.07 0.87 3.02
N GLY A 61 5.44 -0.28 2.85
CA GLY A 61 6.11 -1.56 3.04
C GLY A 61 5.40 -2.61 2.21
N ARG A 62 4.12 -2.81 2.46
CA ARG A 62 3.31 -3.72 1.65
C ARG A 62 3.14 -3.23 0.21
N GLU A 63 2.96 -1.93 0.03
CA GLU A 63 2.87 -1.29 -1.29
C GLU A 63 4.16 -1.38 -2.08
N HIS A 64 5.32 -1.30 -1.42
CA HIS A 64 6.61 -1.53 -2.07
C HIS A 64 6.68 -2.95 -2.64
N ALA A 65 6.18 -3.94 -1.89
CA ALA A 65 6.08 -5.32 -2.38
C ALA A 65 5.17 -5.40 -3.61
N ILE A 66 3.97 -4.83 -3.54
CA ILE A 66 3.07 -4.85 -4.70
C ILE A 66 3.73 -4.19 -5.90
N ALA A 67 4.34 -3.03 -5.72
CA ALA A 67 4.95 -2.27 -6.80
C ALA A 67 6.08 -3.08 -7.47
N ALA A 68 6.95 -3.73 -6.70
CA ALA A 68 8.00 -4.58 -7.24
C ALA A 68 7.42 -5.73 -8.09
N TYR A 69 6.42 -6.44 -7.57
CA TYR A 69 5.75 -7.53 -8.29
C TYR A 69 4.92 -7.06 -9.48
N TYR A 70 4.38 -5.85 -9.41
CA TYR A 70 3.65 -5.23 -10.52
C TYR A 70 4.62 -4.83 -11.63
N PHE A 71 5.69 -4.09 -11.33
CA PHE A 71 6.66 -3.68 -12.34
C PHE A 71 7.42 -4.85 -12.96
N SER A 72 7.58 -5.98 -12.24
CA SER A 72 8.10 -7.24 -12.79
C SER A 72 7.09 -8.07 -13.57
N LYS A 73 5.82 -7.64 -13.66
CA LYS A 73 4.69 -8.34 -14.30
C LYS A 73 4.33 -9.68 -13.66
N GLN A 74 4.72 -9.90 -12.40
CA GLN A 74 4.41 -11.11 -11.63
C GLN A 74 3.10 -11.03 -10.83
N LEU A 75 2.51 -9.84 -10.77
CA LEU A 75 1.22 -9.65 -10.16
C LEU A 75 0.09 -10.06 -11.10
N PRO A 76 -0.99 -10.71 -10.63
CA PRO A 76 -2.14 -11.00 -11.47
C PRO A 76 -2.74 -9.71 -12.04
N SER A 77 -2.93 -9.65 -13.37
CA SER A 77 -3.48 -8.48 -14.08
C SER A 77 -4.90 -8.08 -13.67
N LYS A 78 -5.62 -9.01 -13.04
CA LYS A 78 -6.95 -8.77 -12.44
C LYS A 78 -6.87 -7.93 -11.16
N PHE A 79 -5.69 -7.87 -10.52
CA PHE A 79 -5.47 -7.16 -9.26
C PHE A 79 -5.08 -5.70 -9.51
N ILE A 80 -4.14 -5.44 -10.41
CA ILE A 80 -3.83 -4.09 -10.91
C ILE A 80 -3.74 -4.15 -12.43
N PRO A 81 -4.44 -3.27 -13.17
CA PRO A 81 -4.45 -3.33 -14.63
C PRO A 81 -3.12 -2.88 -15.25
N PHE A 82 -2.42 -3.81 -15.93
CA PHE A 82 -1.17 -3.50 -16.68
C PHE A 82 -1.38 -2.68 -17.96
N LYS A 83 -2.57 -2.80 -18.57
CA LYS A 83 -2.90 -2.18 -19.87
C LYS A 83 -4.10 -1.26 -19.71
N VAL A 84 -3.90 -0.15 -19.03
CA VAL A 84 -4.98 0.84 -18.82
C VAL A 84 -5.56 1.39 -20.12
N LYS A 85 -4.77 1.45 -21.20
CA LYS A 85 -5.22 1.85 -22.54
C LYS A 85 -6.38 1.03 -23.13
N ASP A 86 -6.60 -0.18 -22.63
CA ASP A 86 -7.65 -1.09 -23.12
C ASP A 86 -8.92 -1.04 -22.24
N ILE A 87 -8.91 -0.22 -21.18
CA ILE A 87 -9.91 -0.20 -20.11
C ILE A 87 -10.40 1.25 -19.91
N SER A 88 -11.70 1.45 -19.67
CA SER A 88 -12.22 2.80 -19.39
C SER A 88 -11.67 3.35 -18.08
N PHE A 89 -11.56 4.67 -17.99
CA PHE A 89 -11.10 5.36 -16.77
C PHE A 89 -11.91 4.94 -15.53
N GLU A 90 -13.24 4.92 -15.63
CA GLU A 90 -14.13 4.50 -14.55
C GLU A 90 -13.82 3.07 -14.06
N GLU A 91 -13.56 2.14 -14.98
CA GLU A 91 -13.24 0.76 -14.64
C GLU A 91 -11.84 0.63 -14.02
N VAL A 92 -10.87 1.46 -14.43
CA VAL A 92 -9.56 1.54 -13.79
C VAL A 92 -9.71 1.99 -12.34
N CYS A 93 -10.34 3.15 -12.09
CA CYS A 93 -10.56 3.68 -10.74
C CYS A 93 -11.31 2.67 -9.86
N ARG A 94 -12.40 2.09 -10.37
CA ARG A 94 -13.19 1.08 -9.65
C ARG A 94 -12.35 -0.15 -9.25
N ARG A 95 -11.50 -0.65 -10.14
CA ARG A 95 -10.61 -1.79 -9.84
C ARG A 95 -9.57 -1.42 -8.80
N LEU A 96 -8.94 -0.26 -8.94
CA LEU A 96 -7.91 0.20 -8.01
C LEU A 96 -8.49 0.46 -6.61
N ASP A 97 -9.69 1.05 -6.49
CA ASP A 97 -10.38 1.23 -5.20
C ASP A 97 -10.73 -0.12 -4.56
N SER A 98 -11.28 -1.05 -5.36
CA SER A 98 -11.55 -2.42 -4.91
C SER A 98 -10.28 -3.10 -4.39
N THR A 99 -9.18 -2.98 -5.12
CA THR A 99 -7.88 -3.54 -4.75
C THR A 99 -7.32 -2.89 -3.49
N ALA A 100 -7.48 -1.57 -3.31
CA ALA A 100 -7.02 -0.87 -2.11
C ALA A 100 -7.77 -1.35 -0.85
N ARG A 101 -9.08 -1.56 -0.95
CA ARG A 101 -9.92 -2.12 0.13
C ARG A 101 -9.54 -3.56 0.46
N ASP A 102 -9.36 -4.38 -0.58
CA ASP A 102 -8.85 -5.75 -0.46
C ASP A 102 -7.47 -5.76 0.23
N PHE A 103 -6.61 -4.79 -0.09
CA PHE A 103 -5.28 -4.69 0.50
C PHE A 103 -5.29 -4.34 1.99
N CYS A 104 -6.29 -3.59 2.46
CA CYS A 104 -6.49 -3.37 3.90
C CYS A 104 -6.65 -4.67 4.69
N LEU A 105 -7.09 -5.77 4.06
CA LEU A 105 -7.17 -7.08 4.71
C LEU A 105 -5.81 -7.60 5.19
N LEU A 106 -4.73 -7.24 4.49
CA LEU A 106 -3.37 -7.61 4.89
C LEU A 106 -2.86 -6.84 6.11
N ARG A 107 -3.57 -5.78 6.51
CA ARG A 107 -3.28 -4.98 7.71
C ARG A 107 -4.14 -5.38 8.90
N LEU A 108 -5.22 -6.14 8.69
CA LEU A 108 -6.09 -6.60 9.76
C LEU A 108 -5.37 -7.29 10.92
N PRO A 109 -4.37 -8.16 10.70
CA PRO A 109 -3.64 -8.77 11.82
C PRO A 109 -3.03 -7.73 12.77
N GLU A 110 -2.48 -6.63 12.24
CA GLU A 110 -1.92 -5.53 13.03
C GLU A 110 -3.02 -4.78 13.79
N THR A 111 -4.14 -4.52 13.14
CA THR A 111 -5.31 -3.88 13.76
C THR A 111 -5.92 -4.74 14.86
N LEU A 112 -5.92 -6.07 14.70
CA LEU A 112 -6.42 -7.00 15.71
C LEU A 112 -5.47 -7.14 16.90
N LEU A 113 -4.15 -7.06 16.68
CA LEU A 113 -3.18 -6.99 17.78
C LEU A 113 -3.36 -5.72 18.64
N PHE A 114 -3.88 -4.64 18.05
CA PHE A 114 -4.20 -3.39 18.77
C PHE A 114 -5.46 -3.46 19.64
N ALA A 115 -6.45 -4.29 19.30
CA ALA A 115 -7.77 -4.25 19.93
C ALA A 115 -7.80 -4.73 21.41
N GLY A 116 -6.71 -5.35 21.90
CA GLY A 116 -6.66 -5.95 23.23
C GLY A 116 -7.61 -7.16 23.36
N ASN A 117 -7.37 -8.00 24.38
CA ASN A 117 -8.11 -9.26 24.59
C ASN A 117 -9.60 -9.09 24.98
N GLU A 118 -10.13 -7.87 25.09
CA GLU A 118 -11.41 -7.63 25.75
C GLU A 118 -12.62 -7.52 24.80
N GLN A 119 -12.43 -7.37 23.48
CA GLN A 119 -13.56 -7.15 22.57
C GLN A 119 -13.46 -7.99 21.29
N ALA A 120 -14.45 -8.87 21.08
CA ALA A 120 -14.58 -9.60 19.82
C ALA A 120 -14.94 -8.65 18.68
N THR A 121 -13.94 -8.19 17.92
CA THR A 121 -14.16 -7.36 16.74
C THR A 121 -14.76 -8.20 15.61
N ARG A 122 -16.04 -8.02 15.33
CA ARG A 122 -16.69 -8.63 14.16
C ARG A 122 -16.31 -7.84 12.91
N LEU A 123 -15.30 -8.33 12.20
CA LEU A 123 -14.87 -7.78 10.93
C LEU A 123 -15.37 -8.67 9.80
N GLY A 124 -16.22 -8.12 8.94
CA GLY A 124 -16.61 -8.73 7.69
C GLY A 124 -16.19 -7.79 6.57
N PHE A 125 -15.23 -8.22 5.75
CA PHE A 125 -14.85 -7.50 4.55
C PHE A 125 -15.07 -8.39 3.33
N PRO A 126 -15.86 -7.95 2.35
CA PRO A 126 -15.91 -8.64 1.07
C PRO A 126 -14.53 -8.55 0.42
N CYS A 127 -13.94 -9.70 0.11
CA CYS A 127 -12.64 -9.82 -0.54
C CYS A 127 -12.87 -10.22 -2.00
N SER A 128 -12.59 -9.34 -2.94
CA SER A 128 -12.83 -9.60 -4.36
C SER A 128 -11.70 -10.38 -5.04
N ALA A 129 -10.49 -10.33 -4.47
CA ALA A 129 -9.28 -10.89 -5.06
C ALA A 129 -8.49 -11.83 -4.13
N GLU A 130 -9.17 -12.79 -3.50
CA GLU A 130 -8.61 -13.69 -2.48
C GLU A 130 -7.27 -14.33 -2.89
N ASN A 131 -7.18 -14.90 -4.09
CA ASN A 131 -5.96 -15.56 -4.56
C ASN A 131 -4.78 -14.58 -4.71
N ALA A 132 -5.04 -13.35 -5.15
CA ALA A 132 -4.00 -12.34 -5.31
C ALA A 132 -3.53 -11.82 -3.95
N ILE A 133 -4.47 -11.55 -3.04
CA ILE A 133 -4.16 -11.16 -1.66
C ILE A 133 -3.37 -12.25 -0.95
N ARG A 134 -3.76 -13.53 -1.11
CA ARG A 134 -3.02 -14.67 -0.55
C ARG A 134 -1.61 -14.76 -1.12
N LYS A 135 -1.42 -14.49 -2.41
CA LYS A 135 -0.08 -14.45 -3.03
C LYS A 135 0.75 -13.34 -2.39
N ILE A 136 0.24 -12.11 -2.33
CA ILE A 136 0.96 -10.97 -1.75
C ILE A 136 1.23 -11.17 -0.26
N GLY A 137 0.25 -11.67 0.50
CA GLY A 137 0.38 -11.91 1.94
C GLY A 137 1.47 -12.94 2.28
N ARG A 138 1.78 -13.88 1.38
CA ARG A 138 2.90 -14.82 1.55
C ARG A 138 4.28 -14.18 1.35
N LEU A 139 4.32 -13.05 0.65
CA LEU A 139 5.55 -12.34 0.32
C LEU A 139 5.93 -11.33 1.40
N ILE A 140 5.09 -11.12 2.40
CA ILE A 140 5.25 -10.06 3.38
C ILE A 140 5.40 -10.70 4.75
N THR A 141 6.51 -10.40 5.41
CA THR A 141 6.78 -10.80 6.79
C THR A 141 6.92 -9.55 7.65
N ILE A 142 6.09 -9.42 8.68
CA ILE A 142 6.26 -8.36 9.69
C ILE A 142 7.29 -8.90 10.69
N LYS A 143 8.52 -8.36 10.67
CA LYS A 143 9.59 -8.80 11.56
C LYS A 143 9.46 -8.17 12.93
N ASN A 144 9.21 -6.87 12.95
CA ASN A 144 9.13 -6.08 14.17
C ASN A 144 7.93 -5.13 14.11
N ALA A 145 7.24 -5.03 15.23
CA ALA A 145 6.18 -4.06 15.47
C ALA A 145 6.45 -3.41 16.83
N ILE A 146 6.57 -2.09 16.86
CA ILE A 146 6.77 -1.33 18.08
C ILE A 146 5.43 -0.70 18.48
N SER A 147 5.08 -0.84 19.75
CA SER A 147 3.98 -0.11 20.36
C SER A 147 4.50 1.23 20.88
N LEU A 148 3.98 2.33 20.35
CA LEU A 148 4.17 3.64 20.96
C LEU A 148 2.79 4.21 21.24
N SER A 149 2.45 4.36 22.53
CA SER A 149 1.34 5.19 23.03
C SER A 149 0.12 5.19 22.08
N ASP A 150 -0.62 4.09 22.09
CA ASP A 150 -1.86 3.87 21.34
C ASP A 150 -1.77 3.72 19.81
N ASN A 151 -0.57 3.56 19.24
CA ASN A 151 -0.41 3.16 17.84
C ASN A 151 0.62 2.03 17.69
N TYR A 152 0.23 0.94 17.02
CA TYR A 152 1.15 -0.06 16.48
C TYR A 152 1.38 0.23 15.00
N LEU A 153 2.64 0.48 14.66
CA LEU A 153 3.07 0.57 13.28
C LEU A 153 4.13 -0.50 13.07
N PRO A 154 4.01 -1.37 12.06
CA PRO A 154 5.07 -2.29 11.70
C PRO A 154 6.32 -1.47 11.36
N THR A 155 7.38 -1.69 12.11
CA THR A 155 8.62 -0.92 11.99
C THR A 155 9.53 -1.55 10.95
N GLU A 156 9.46 -2.87 10.86
CA GLU A 156 10.20 -3.65 9.90
C GLU A 156 9.25 -4.61 9.18
N ILE A 157 9.13 -4.37 7.88
CA ILE A 157 8.42 -5.26 6.96
C ILE A 157 9.51 -5.82 6.06
N GLU A 158 9.71 -7.13 6.11
CA GLU A 158 10.50 -7.90 5.16
C GLU A 158 9.58 -8.29 4.00
N ILE A 159 10.13 -8.26 2.79
CA ILE A 159 9.42 -8.62 1.57
C ILE A 159 10.29 -9.67 0.91
N ASP A 160 9.70 -10.83 0.65
CA ASP A 160 10.34 -11.86 -0.17
C ASP A 160 10.35 -11.38 -1.62
N ILE A 161 11.41 -10.67 -1.98
CA ILE A 161 11.72 -10.30 -3.37
C ILE A 161 12.69 -11.29 -4.02
N GLU A 162 13.23 -12.25 -3.27
CA GLU A 162 14.14 -13.27 -3.80
C GLU A 162 13.43 -14.18 -4.81
N THR A 163 12.12 -14.39 -4.67
CA THR A 163 11.37 -15.11 -5.71
C THR A 163 11.38 -14.41 -7.07
N LEU A 164 11.71 -13.10 -7.13
CA LEU A 164 11.89 -12.35 -8.37
C LEU A 164 13.32 -12.46 -8.93
N GLN A 165 14.27 -13.06 -8.21
CA GLN A 165 15.69 -13.10 -8.60
C GLN A 165 15.91 -13.80 -9.93
N GLN A 166 15.18 -14.89 -10.19
CA GLN A 166 15.27 -15.61 -11.46
C GLN A 166 14.86 -14.75 -12.66
N GLU A 167 14.06 -13.72 -12.45
CA GLU A 167 13.50 -12.89 -13.52
C GLU A 167 14.22 -11.56 -13.68
N LEU A 168 14.68 -10.98 -12.58
CA LEU A 168 15.25 -9.63 -12.55
C LEU A 168 16.78 -9.61 -12.49
N GLY A 169 17.41 -10.71 -12.08
CA GLY A 169 18.85 -10.77 -11.84
C GLY A 169 19.25 -10.21 -10.47
N GLU A 170 20.42 -10.63 -9.99
CA GLU A 170 20.91 -10.36 -8.64
C GLU A 170 21.09 -8.87 -8.32
N GLU A 171 21.67 -8.10 -9.25
CA GLU A 171 21.92 -6.66 -9.09
C GLU A 171 20.62 -5.84 -8.88
N VAL A 172 19.56 -6.22 -9.59
CA VAL A 172 18.25 -5.58 -9.45
C VAL A 172 17.64 -5.92 -8.08
N ILE A 173 17.73 -7.18 -7.66
CA ILE A 173 17.23 -7.61 -6.34
C ILE A 173 17.96 -6.89 -5.23
N GLU A 174 19.29 -6.81 -5.28
CA GLU A 174 20.09 -6.09 -4.30
C GLU A 174 19.66 -4.62 -4.21
N THR A 175 19.43 -3.97 -5.34
CA THR A 175 18.94 -2.58 -5.38
C THR A 175 17.57 -2.43 -4.70
N LEU A 176 16.63 -3.34 -4.98
CA LEU A 176 15.29 -3.31 -4.38
C LEU A 176 15.33 -3.60 -2.87
N GLN A 177 16.20 -4.51 -2.42
CA GLN A 177 16.46 -4.79 -1.00
C GLN A 177 17.03 -3.54 -0.29
N ASN A 178 18.00 -2.86 -0.91
CA ASN A 178 18.58 -1.63 -0.38
C ASN A 178 17.55 -0.50 -0.26
N GLN A 179 16.68 -0.34 -1.26
CA GLN A 179 15.56 0.61 -1.21
C GLN A 179 14.60 0.28 -0.07
N GLN A 180 14.23 -0.99 0.09
CA GLN A 180 13.38 -1.44 1.19
C GLN A 180 14.02 -1.20 2.57
N GLN A 181 15.29 -1.55 2.73
CA GLN A 181 15.99 -1.36 4.00
C GLN A 181 16.09 0.13 4.36
N ARG A 182 16.36 1.00 3.38
CA ARG A 182 16.28 2.45 3.56
C ARG A 182 14.90 2.86 4.08
N LEU A 183 13.81 2.41 3.46
CA LEU A 183 12.45 2.74 3.91
C LEU A 183 12.18 2.23 5.34
N ASN A 184 12.67 1.05 5.71
CA ASN A 184 12.57 0.52 7.08
C ASN A 184 13.28 1.45 8.08
N ASN A 185 14.49 1.90 7.75
CA ASN A 185 15.28 2.80 8.59
C ASN A 185 14.60 4.16 8.79
N ILE A 186 14.08 4.75 7.70
CA ILE A 186 13.35 6.02 7.79
C ILE A 186 12.09 5.84 8.65
N ARG A 187 11.35 4.73 8.49
CA ARG A 187 10.16 4.44 9.31
C ARG A 187 10.50 4.36 10.80
N LEU A 188 11.57 3.65 11.15
CA LEU A 188 12.06 3.51 12.51
C LEU A 188 12.45 4.88 13.09
N GLN A 189 13.24 5.66 12.35
CA GLN A 189 13.69 6.98 12.79
C GLN A 189 12.50 7.94 12.99
N ALA A 190 11.58 8.02 12.04
CA ALA A 190 10.40 8.88 12.12
C ALA A 190 9.51 8.55 13.33
N GLN A 191 9.48 7.28 13.75
CA GLN A 191 8.77 6.87 14.97
C GLN A 191 9.51 7.27 16.24
N VAL A 192 10.83 7.07 16.30
CA VAL A 192 11.67 7.47 17.45
C VAL A 192 11.57 8.98 17.68
N GLU A 193 11.57 9.76 16.60
CA GLU A 193 11.56 11.22 16.68
C GLU A 193 10.16 11.82 16.88
N GLN A 194 9.09 11.03 16.81
CA GLN A 194 7.69 11.48 16.88
C GLN A 194 7.33 12.60 15.87
N LYS A 195 8.07 12.73 14.78
CA LYS A 195 7.98 13.85 13.82
C LYS A 195 6.93 13.67 12.74
N ARG A 196 6.07 12.66 12.82
CA ARG A 196 5.12 12.37 11.74
C ARG A 196 3.97 13.39 11.74
N ILE A 197 3.86 14.15 10.65
CA ILE A 197 2.68 14.95 10.34
C ILE A 197 1.88 14.14 9.31
N PRO A 198 0.86 13.39 9.74
CA PRO A 198 0.05 12.64 8.79
C PRO A 198 -0.60 13.60 7.79
N ILE A 199 -0.62 13.21 6.51
CA ILE A 199 -1.43 13.89 5.49
C ILE A 199 -2.87 14.00 5.99
N SER A 200 -3.47 15.18 5.86
CA SER A 200 -4.86 15.36 6.26
C SER A 200 -5.79 14.60 5.29
N HIS A 201 -7.03 14.32 5.72
CA HIS A 201 -8.02 13.72 4.83
C HIS A 201 -8.28 14.60 3.60
N GLU A 202 -8.33 15.92 3.77
CA GLU A 202 -8.54 16.88 2.69
C GLU A 202 -7.39 16.84 1.68
N GLN A 203 -6.15 16.92 2.15
CA GLN A 203 -4.95 16.83 1.30
C GLN A 203 -4.90 15.50 0.53
N LEU A 204 -5.30 14.40 1.18
CA LEU A 204 -5.36 13.08 0.54
C LEU A 204 -6.40 13.06 -0.59
N GLN A 205 -7.59 13.63 -0.39
CA GLN A 205 -8.61 13.69 -1.44
C GLN A 205 -8.20 14.59 -2.60
N GLU A 206 -7.54 15.72 -2.33
CA GLU A 206 -6.98 16.59 -3.38
C GLU A 206 -5.94 15.84 -4.22
N LEU A 207 -5.02 15.12 -3.57
CA LEU A 207 -4.00 14.32 -4.25
C LEU A 207 -4.62 13.19 -5.07
N ILE A 208 -5.67 12.53 -4.57
CA ILE A 208 -6.43 11.51 -5.33
C ILE A 208 -6.98 12.13 -6.61
N ALA A 209 -7.69 13.26 -6.51
CA ALA A 209 -8.30 13.91 -7.67
C ALA A 209 -7.25 14.34 -8.70
N GLU A 210 -6.08 14.81 -8.24
CA GLU A 210 -4.96 15.16 -9.12
C GLU A 210 -4.43 13.93 -9.88
N LEU A 211 -4.16 12.83 -9.18
CA LEU A 211 -3.62 11.61 -9.80
C LEU A 211 -4.65 10.96 -10.74
N GLU A 212 -5.93 10.96 -10.39
CA GLU A 212 -7.00 10.48 -11.28
C GLU A 212 -7.03 11.25 -12.60
N LYS A 213 -6.92 12.58 -12.54
CA LYS A 213 -6.80 13.43 -13.73
C LYS A 213 -5.56 13.11 -14.56
N GLN A 214 -4.46 12.73 -13.92
CA GLN A 214 -3.24 12.30 -14.63
C GLN A 214 -3.39 10.90 -15.24
N VAL A 215 -4.18 9.99 -14.65
CA VAL A 215 -4.41 8.62 -15.16
C VAL A 215 -5.34 8.62 -16.37
N GLN A 216 -6.35 9.48 -16.36
CA GLN A 216 -7.42 9.51 -17.37
C GLN A 216 -6.90 9.50 -18.83
N PRO A 217 -5.88 10.29 -19.23
CA PRO A 217 -5.38 10.29 -20.61
C PRO A 217 -4.75 8.97 -21.08
N PHE A 218 -4.38 8.08 -20.15
CA PHE A 218 -3.82 6.76 -20.48
C PHE A 218 -4.89 5.67 -20.63
N CYS A 219 -6.15 5.98 -20.30
CA CYS A 219 -7.25 5.04 -20.35
C CYS A 219 -7.92 5.03 -21.74
N LYS A 220 -8.73 4.01 -21.99
CA LYS A 220 -9.59 3.97 -23.16
C LYS A 220 -10.69 5.04 -23.03
N GLU A 221 -10.95 5.74 -24.13
CA GLU A 221 -12.12 6.62 -24.31
C GLU A 221 -13.44 5.87 -24.11
#